data_AF-A0A0S2FAD1-F1
#
_entry.id   AF-A0A0S2FAD1-F1
#
_cell.length_a   1.000
_cell.length_b   1.000
_cell.length_c   1.000
_cell.angle_alpha   90.00
_cell.angle_beta   90.00
_cell.angle_gamma   90.00
#
_symmetry.space_group_name_H-M   'P 1'
#
loop_
_entity.id
_entity.type
_entity.pdbx_description
1 polymer ?
#
loop_
_entity_poly.entity_id
_entity_poly.type
_entity_poly.pdbx_seq_one_letter_code
_entity_poly.pdbx_strand_id
1 'polypeptide(L)'
;MLTDLLLAASHHLLIFALVSMLVAESILLRGPIDGGVLQRLARLDSGYGGCAGLLLLIGLARVWYGVKGHDFYLHNPWFHAKLGAYVLVGLLSILPTVRFLRWRKALSLNPAYLPDAGEVAKMRGIVRFELVLIAAIFVLAAAMARYGGF
;
A
#
# COMPACT_ATOMS: atom_id res chain seq x y z
N MET A 1 -2.30 27.78 2.64
CA MET A 1 -3.53 27.60 1.85
C MET A 1 -3.27 26.74 0.61
N LEU A 2 -2.45 27.18 -0.37
CA LEU A 2 -2.15 26.36 -1.55
C LEU A 2 -1.32 25.10 -1.24
N THR A 3 -0.29 25.22 -0.40
CA THR A 3 0.57 24.08 -0.01
C THR A 3 -0.21 22.96 0.68
N ASP A 4 -1.06 23.32 1.64
CA ASP A 4 -1.95 22.37 2.33
C ASP A 4 -2.90 21.66 1.34
N LEU A 5 -3.52 22.42 0.43
CA LEU A 5 -4.39 21.86 -0.62
C LEU A 5 -3.64 20.87 -1.51
N LEU A 6 -2.44 21.22 -1.98
CA LEU A 6 -1.63 20.35 -2.82
C LEU A 6 -1.24 19.08 -2.08
N LEU A 7 -0.74 19.19 -0.85
CA LEU A 7 -0.38 18.03 -0.03
C LEU A 7 -1.60 17.13 0.24
N ALA A 8 -2.75 17.71 0.56
CA ALA A 8 -3.98 16.96 0.75
C ALA A 8 -4.40 16.25 -0.55
N ALA A 9 -4.47 16.96 -1.68
CA ALA A 9 -4.85 16.39 -2.97
C ALA A 9 -3.92 15.25 -3.38
N SER A 10 -2.60 15.45 -3.31
CA SER A 10 -1.61 14.43 -3.60
C SER A 10 -1.73 13.21 -2.68
N HIS A 11 -1.96 13.42 -1.38
CA HIS A 11 -2.16 12.31 -0.44
C HIS A 11 -3.38 11.46 -0.80
N HIS A 12 -4.50 12.09 -1.18
CA HIS A 12 -5.71 11.36 -1.59
C HIS A 12 -5.50 10.62 -2.92
N LEU A 13 -4.89 11.26 -3.91
CA LEU A 13 -4.60 10.61 -5.19
C LEU A 13 -3.65 9.42 -5.04
N LEU A 14 -2.63 9.54 -4.17
CA LEU A 14 -1.70 8.45 -3.89
C LEU A 14 -2.37 7.28 -3.17
N ILE A 15 -3.26 7.50 -2.20
CA ILE A 15 -3.98 6.39 -1.56
C ILE A 15 -4.90 5.69 -2.57
N PHE A 16 -5.57 6.42 -3.46
CA PHE A 16 -6.37 5.81 -4.54
C PHE A 16 -5.51 4.98 -5.49
N ALA A 17 -4.36 5.49 -5.92
CA ALA A 17 -3.43 4.76 -6.76
C ALA A 17 -2.92 3.49 -6.07
N LEU A 18 -2.53 3.60 -4.80
CA LEU A 18 -2.05 2.49 -3.97
C LEU A 18 -3.11 1.39 -3.85
N VAL A 19 -4.35 1.75 -3.46
CA VAL A 19 -5.45 0.78 -3.36
C VAL A 19 -5.75 0.13 -4.70
N SER A 20 -5.75 0.90 -5.80
CA SER A 20 -6.04 0.38 -7.14
C SER A 20 -5.01 -0.66 -7.59
N MET A 21 -3.71 -0.42 -7.35
CA MET A 21 -2.66 -1.38 -7.69
C MET A 21 -2.74 -2.65 -6.84
N LEU A 22 -2.99 -2.52 -5.53
CA LEU A 22 -3.12 -3.68 -4.66
C LEU A 22 -4.36 -4.54 -4.99
N VAL A 23 -5.47 -3.90 -5.38
CA VAL A 23 -6.65 -4.61 -5.90
C VAL A 23 -6.30 -5.31 -7.22
N ALA A 24 -5.56 -4.67 -8.13
CA ALA A 24 -5.13 -5.29 -9.38
C ALA A 24 -4.24 -6.52 -9.12
N GLU A 25 -3.30 -6.45 -8.18
CA GLU A 25 -2.49 -7.59 -7.74
C GLU A 25 -3.35 -8.73 -7.20
N SER A 26 -4.33 -8.42 -6.34
CA SER A 26 -5.28 -9.41 -5.80
C SER A 26 -6.07 -10.12 -6.90
N ILE A 27 -6.49 -9.38 -7.94
CA ILE A 27 -7.18 -9.94 -9.11
C ILE A 27 -6.25 -10.85 -9.91
N LEU A 28 -5.02 -10.41 -10.19
CA LEU A 28 -4.02 -11.18 -10.94
C LEU A 28 -3.67 -12.49 -10.22
N LEU A 29 -3.49 -12.47 -8.90
CA LEU A 29 -3.19 -13.65 -8.08
C LEU A 29 -4.37 -14.63 -7.93
N ARG A 30 -5.59 -14.19 -8.26
CA ARG A 30 -6.78 -15.05 -8.29
C ARG A 30 -6.91 -15.81 -9.61
N GLY A 31 -6.41 -15.25 -10.71
CA GLY A 31 -6.50 -15.84 -12.04
C GLY A 31 -5.41 -16.89 -12.33
N PRO A 32 -5.44 -17.47 -13.55
CA PRO A 32 -4.35 -18.31 -14.05
C PRO A 32 -3.03 -17.53 -14.07
N ILE A 33 -1.95 -18.16 -13.61
CA ILE A 33 -0.62 -17.56 -13.61
C ILE A 33 0.11 -17.98 -14.89
N ASP A 34 0.49 -17.00 -15.69
CA ASP A 34 1.38 -17.15 -16.84
C ASP A 34 2.54 -16.14 -16.76
N GLY A 35 3.49 -16.24 -17.69
CA GLY A 35 4.65 -15.34 -17.72
C GLY A 35 4.27 -13.86 -17.87
N GLY A 36 3.18 -13.54 -18.58
CA GLY A 36 2.68 -12.18 -18.72
C GLY A 36 2.16 -11.61 -17.40
N VAL A 37 1.43 -12.42 -16.63
CA VAL A 37 0.93 -12.08 -15.30
C VAL A 37 2.09 -11.83 -14.33
N LEU A 38 3.13 -12.67 -14.34
CA LEU A 38 4.30 -12.47 -13.48
C LEU A 38 5.02 -11.14 -13.75
N GLN A 39 5.14 -10.75 -15.02
CA GLN A 39 5.73 -9.45 -15.38
C GLN A 39 4.84 -8.28 -14.92
N ARG A 40 3.52 -8.39 -15.09
CA ARG A 40 2.57 -7.35 -14.66
C ARG A 40 2.55 -7.22 -13.14
N LEU A 41 2.53 -8.33 -12.40
CA LEU A 41 2.60 -8.33 -10.93
C LEU A 41 3.82 -7.56 -10.43
N ALA A 42 5.01 -7.89 -10.93
CA ALA A 42 6.23 -7.21 -10.50
C ALA A 42 6.26 -5.71 -10.84
N ARG A 43 5.64 -5.29 -11.96
CA ARG A 43 5.55 -3.87 -12.34
C ARG A 43 4.53 -3.12 -11.47
N LEU A 44 3.36 -3.71 -11.24
CA LEU A 44 2.32 -3.16 -10.36
C LEU A 44 2.85 -3.00 -8.94
N ASP A 45 3.49 -4.04 -8.41
CA ASP A 45 4.05 -4.03 -7.05
C ASP A 45 5.18 -3.00 -6.89
N SER A 46 6.01 -2.82 -7.92
CA SER A 46 7.02 -1.74 -7.90
C SER A 46 6.35 -0.35 -7.86
N GLY A 47 5.26 -0.17 -8.61
CA GLY A 47 4.46 1.06 -8.58
C GLY A 47 3.76 1.29 -7.25
N TYR A 48 3.20 0.22 -6.66
CA TYR A 48 2.60 0.19 -5.34
C TYR A 48 3.61 0.63 -4.28
N GLY A 49 4.80 0.03 -4.27
CA GLY A 49 5.88 0.39 -3.33
C GLY A 49 6.33 1.84 -3.47
N GLY A 50 6.46 2.34 -4.70
CA GLY A 50 6.74 3.75 -4.98
C GLY A 50 5.64 4.69 -4.46
N CYS A 51 4.37 4.36 -4.72
CA CYS A 51 3.23 5.12 -4.20
C CYS A 51 3.16 5.08 -2.68
N ALA A 52 3.49 3.95 -2.06
CA ALA A 52 3.54 3.83 -0.61
C ALA A 52 4.61 4.74 -0.01
N GLY A 53 5.83 4.71 -0.55
CA GLY A 53 6.90 5.61 -0.12
C GLY A 53 6.51 7.09 -0.23
N LEU A 54 5.96 7.49 -1.38
CA LEU A 54 5.49 8.86 -1.60
C LEU A 54 4.33 9.24 -0.67
N LEU A 55 3.38 8.32 -0.44
CA LEU A 55 2.22 8.58 0.42
C LEU A 55 2.66 8.83 1.87
N LEU A 56 3.65 8.08 2.35
CA LEU A 56 4.24 8.29 3.67
C LEU A 56 4.94 9.65 3.76
N LEU A 57 5.78 9.99 2.78
CA LEU A 57 6.48 11.27 2.74
C LEU A 57 5.50 12.46 2.74
N ILE A 58 4.47 12.41 1.90
CA ILE A 58 3.43 13.46 1.85
C ILE A 58 2.61 13.46 3.14
N GLY A 59 2.30 12.29 3.70
CA GLY A 59 1.60 12.17 4.98
C GLY A 59 2.37 12.86 6.12
N LEU A 60 3.69 12.64 6.19
CA LEU A 60 4.55 13.32 7.16
C LEU A 60 4.64 14.83 6.89
N ALA A 61 4.76 15.24 5.63
CA ALA A 61 4.73 16.67 5.28
C ALA A 61 3.44 17.35 5.74
N ARG A 62 2.29 16.66 5.70
CA ARG A 62 1.02 17.19 6.23
C ARG A 62 0.97 17.34 7.75
N VAL A 63 1.80 16.61 8.50
CA VAL A 63 1.91 16.77 9.96
C VAL A 63 2.56 18.11 10.29
N TRP A 64 3.61 18.49 9.56
CA TRP A 64 4.39 19.70 9.83
C TRP A 64 3.89 20.95 9.11
N TYR A 65 3.43 20.79 7.86
CA TYR A 65 3.05 21.90 6.97
C TYR A 65 1.55 21.99 6.70
N GLY A 66 0.76 21.09 7.29
CA GLY A 66 -0.70 21.09 7.15
C GLY A 66 -1.41 21.97 8.18
N VAL A 67 -2.67 22.31 7.88
CA VAL A 67 -3.47 23.28 8.66
C VAL A 67 -3.69 22.90 10.13
N LYS A 68 -3.67 21.61 10.48
CA LYS A 68 -3.94 21.13 11.84
C LYS A 68 -2.77 21.33 12.82
N GLY A 69 -1.55 21.59 12.34
CA GLY A 69 -0.33 21.64 13.16
C GLY A 69 0.09 20.27 13.71
N HIS A 70 1.36 20.12 14.11
CA HIS A 70 1.90 18.81 14.52
C HIS A 70 1.29 18.29 15.83
N ASP A 71 0.96 19.17 16.77
CA ASP A 71 0.40 18.80 18.09
C ASP A 71 -0.90 18.00 17.99
N PHE A 72 -1.76 18.35 17.03
CA PHE A 72 -2.98 17.62 16.74
C PHE A 72 -2.72 16.16 16.37
N TYR A 73 -1.63 15.87 15.63
CA TYR A 73 -1.30 14.52 15.23
C TYR A 73 -0.63 13.74 16.37
N LEU A 74 0.29 14.37 17.10
CA LEU A 74 1.06 13.72 18.15
C LEU A 74 0.22 13.26 19.34
N HIS A 75 -0.85 13.98 19.68
CA HIS A 75 -1.74 13.62 20.80
C HIS A 75 -2.95 12.78 20.37
N ASN A 76 -3.08 12.46 19.08
CA ASN A 76 -4.25 11.77 18.57
C ASN A 76 -4.00 10.25 18.45
N PRO A 77 -4.61 9.41 19.30
CA PRO A 77 -4.38 7.97 19.27
C PRO A 77 -4.83 7.33 17.95
N TRP A 78 -5.85 7.88 17.28
CA TRP A 78 -6.30 7.40 15.98
C TRP A 78 -5.27 7.65 14.88
N PHE A 79 -4.51 8.75 14.98
CA PHE A 79 -3.40 9.01 14.06
C PHE A 79 -2.31 7.95 14.23
N HIS A 80 -1.89 7.66 15.45
CA HIS A 80 -0.87 6.64 15.74
C HIS A 80 -1.30 5.24 15.31
N ALA A 81 -2.54 4.86 15.61
CA ALA A 81 -3.09 3.58 15.15
C ALA A 81 -3.11 3.48 13.62
N LYS A 82 -3.54 4.56 12.94
CA LYS A 82 -3.55 4.63 11.47
C LYS A 82 -2.16 4.51 10.87
N LEU A 83 -1.19 5.25 11.42
CA LEU A 83 0.19 5.21 10.98
C LEU A 83 0.83 3.84 11.26
N GLY A 84 0.58 3.26 12.42
CA GLY A 84 1.04 1.92 12.78
C GLY A 84 0.47 0.84 11.84
N ALA A 85 -0.83 0.91 11.54
CA ALA A 85 -1.46 0.01 10.55
C ALA A 85 -0.84 0.19 9.15
N TYR A 86 -0.56 1.44 8.75
CA TYR A 86 0.11 1.73 7.48
C TYR A 86 1.52 1.14 7.42
N VAL A 87 2.32 1.30 8.48
CA VAL A 87 3.65 0.69 8.59
C VAL A 87 3.56 -0.83 8.55
N LEU A 88 2.59 -1.43 9.24
CA LEU A 88 2.36 -2.87 9.23
C LEU A 88 2.06 -3.37 7.80
N VAL A 89 1.20 -2.68 7.05
CA VAL A 89 0.96 -2.98 5.63
C VAL A 89 2.26 -2.93 4.84
N GLY A 90 3.05 -1.87 4.99
CA GLY A 90 4.33 -1.74 4.30
C GLY A 90 5.33 -2.86 4.64
N LEU A 91 5.40 -3.28 5.90
CA LEU A 91 6.27 -4.40 6.32
C LEU A 91 5.80 -5.74 5.75
N LEU A 92 4.48 -5.98 5.72
CA LEU A 92 3.91 -7.18 5.11
C LEU A 92 4.18 -7.22 3.62
N SER A 93 4.10 -6.08 2.93
CA SER A 93 4.31 -5.92 1.49
C SER A 93 5.72 -6.30 1.04
N ILE A 94 6.72 -6.26 1.92
CA ILE A 94 8.08 -6.70 1.58
C ILE A 94 8.07 -8.16 1.10
N LEU A 95 7.21 -9.02 1.66
CA LEU A 95 7.10 -10.42 1.28
C LEU A 95 6.64 -10.62 -0.18
N PRO A 96 5.47 -10.12 -0.62
CA PRO A 96 5.05 -10.20 -2.02
C PRO A 96 6.04 -9.51 -2.95
N THR A 97 6.57 -8.34 -2.59
CA THR A 97 7.55 -7.63 -3.42
C THR A 97 8.78 -8.49 -3.74
N VAL A 98 9.40 -9.08 -2.72
CA VAL A 98 10.57 -9.95 -2.91
C VAL A 98 10.19 -11.17 -3.75
N ARG A 99 8.99 -11.73 -3.57
CA ARG A 99 8.53 -12.91 -4.32
C ARG A 99 8.24 -12.61 -5.78
N PHE A 100 7.55 -11.52 -6.09
CA PHE A 100 7.25 -11.13 -7.47
C PHE A 100 8.53 -10.79 -8.24
N LEU A 101 9.49 -10.12 -7.60
CA LEU A 101 10.80 -9.87 -8.20
C LEU A 101 11.57 -11.17 -8.49
N ARG A 102 11.54 -12.14 -7.57
CA ARG A 102 12.15 -13.47 -7.77
C ARG A 102 11.48 -14.23 -8.91
N TRP A 103 10.16 -14.24 -8.97
CA TRP A 103 9.42 -14.90 -10.06
C TRP A 103 9.70 -14.25 -11.41
N ARG A 104 9.75 -12.90 -11.48
CA ARG A 104 10.15 -12.19 -12.70
C ARG A 104 11.55 -12.57 -13.14
N LYS A 105 12.50 -12.66 -12.20
CA LYS A 105 13.89 -13.07 -12.50
C LYS A 105 13.94 -14.52 -12.98
N ALA A 106 13.24 -15.45 -12.32
CA ALA A 106 13.17 -16.85 -12.73
C ALA A 106 12.58 -17.00 -14.14
N LEU A 107 11.50 -16.27 -14.45
CA LEU A 107 10.91 -16.22 -15.78
C LEU A 107 11.88 -15.69 -16.85
N SER A 108 12.69 -14.67 -16.53
CA SER A 108 13.70 -14.16 -17.48
C SER A 108 14.83 -15.17 -17.76
N LEU A 109 15.09 -16.10 -16.83
CA LEU A 109 16.09 -17.16 -17.00
C LEU A 109 15.50 -18.41 -17.68
N ASN A 110 14.22 -18.69 -17.46
CA ASN A 110 13.49 -19.79 -18.05
C ASN A 110 12.07 -19.33 -18.44
N PRO A 111 11.77 -19.13 -19.75
CA PRO A 111 10.46 -18.70 -20.20
C PRO A 111 9.29 -19.64 -19.84
N ALA A 112 9.58 -20.91 -19.54
CA ALA A 112 8.59 -21.89 -19.08
C ALA A 112 8.40 -21.92 -17.56
N TYR A 113 9.11 -21.07 -16.81
CA TYR A 113 8.98 -21.00 -15.35
C TYR A 113 7.57 -20.56 -14.94
N LEU A 114 6.99 -21.32 -14.03
CA LEU A 114 5.78 -20.95 -13.29
C LEU A 114 6.01 -21.20 -11.80
N PRO A 115 5.57 -20.29 -10.92
CA PRO A 115 5.69 -20.47 -9.48
C PRO A 115 4.79 -21.62 -8.99
N ASP A 116 5.18 -22.22 -7.87
CA ASP A 116 4.38 -23.23 -7.20
C ASP A 116 3.02 -22.68 -6.75
N ALA A 117 1.97 -23.51 -6.87
CA ALA A 117 0.60 -23.11 -6.55
C ALA A 117 0.41 -22.74 -5.07
N GLY A 118 1.14 -23.38 -4.16
CA GLY A 118 1.15 -23.05 -2.73
C GLY A 118 1.77 -21.67 -2.46
N GLU A 119 2.85 -21.32 -3.15
CA GLU A 119 3.44 -19.99 -3.07
C GLU A 119 2.48 -18.90 -3.57
N VAL A 120 1.82 -19.13 -4.71
CA VAL A 120 0.79 -18.21 -5.25
C VAL A 120 -0.36 -18.04 -4.27
N ALA A 121 -0.87 -19.13 -3.69
CA ALA A 121 -1.95 -19.10 -2.71
C ALA A 121 -1.55 -18.31 -1.45
N LYS A 122 -0.30 -18.45 -0.99
CA LYS A 122 0.23 -17.68 0.15
C LYS A 122 0.30 -16.19 -0.17
N MET A 123 0.85 -15.80 -1.32
CA MET A 123 0.92 -14.38 -1.72
C MET A 123 -0.47 -13.77 -1.86
N ARG A 124 -1.42 -14.51 -2.44
CA ARG A 124 -2.83 -14.12 -2.50
C ARG A 124 -3.44 -13.86 -1.13
N GLY A 125 -3.12 -14.69 -0.14
CA GLY A 125 -3.56 -14.50 1.24
C GLY A 125 -3.01 -13.21 1.86
N ILE A 126 -1.72 -12.95 1.68
CA ILE A 126 -1.05 -11.74 2.20
C ILE A 126 -1.66 -10.48 1.56
N VAL A 127 -1.76 -10.42 0.24
CA VAL A 127 -2.32 -9.26 -0.48
C VAL A 127 -3.78 -8.98 -0.07
N ARG A 128 -4.59 -10.03 0.18
CA ARG A 128 -5.94 -9.86 0.71
C ARG A 128 -5.96 -9.32 2.13
N PHE A 129 -5.02 -9.77 2.97
CA PHE A 129 -4.90 -9.26 4.33
C PHE A 129 -4.46 -7.79 4.34
N GLU A 130 -3.57 -7.39 3.44
CA GLU A 130 -3.19 -5.99 3.24
C GLU A 130 -4.39 -5.11 2.84
N LEU A 131 -5.27 -5.61 1.97
CA LEU A 131 -6.53 -4.91 1.63
C LEU A 131 -7.43 -4.71 2.86
N VAL A 132 -7.52 -5.71 3.74
CA VAL A 132 -8.28 -5.59 5.01
C VAL A 132 -7.64 -4.54 5.93
N LEU A 133 -6.32 -4.53 6.05
CA LEU A 133 -5.60 -3.52 6.82
C LEU A 133 -5.78 -2.12 6.25
N ILE A 134 -5.79 -1.96 4.91
CA ILE A 134 -6.10 -0.68 4.26
C ILE A 134 -7.53 -0.22 4.59
N ALA A 135 -8.51 -1.14 4.59
CA ALA A 135 -9.87 -0.81 5.02
C ALA A 135 -9.89 -0.31 6.49
N ALA A 136 -9.12 -0.95 7.38
CA ALA A 136 -8.96 -0.48 8.76
C ALA A 136 -8.31 0.92 8.83
N ILE A 137 -7.31 1.21 7.99
CA ILE A 137 -6.70 2.54 7.88
C ILE A 137 -7.75 3.61 7.52
N PHE A 138 -8.69 3.33 6.61
CA PHE A 138 -9.77 4.25 6.29
C PHE A 138 -10.72 4.49 7.48
N VAL A 139 -11.07 3.44 8.22
CA VAL A 139 -11.88 3.57 9.45
C VAL A 139 -11.16 4.41 10.49
N LEU A 140 -9.86 4.19 10.69
CA LEU A 140 -9.04 4.98 11.62
C LEU A 140 -8.91 6.43 11.17
N ALA A 141 -8.79 6.69 9.86
CA ALA A 141 -8.82 8.05 9.32
C ALA A 141 -10.17 8.74 9.57
N ALA A 142 -11.28 8.02 9.40
CA ALA A 142 -12.62 8.49 9.67
C ALA A 142 -12.86 8.77 11.16
N ALA A 143 -12.31 7.94 12.06
CA ALA A 143 -12.35 8.12 13.50
C ALA A 143 -11.51 9.34 13.93
N MET A 144 -10.29 9.45 13.41
CA MET A 144 -9.40 10.61 13.64
C MET A 144 -10.08 11.94 13.26
N ALA A 145 -10.83 11.98 12.16
CA ALA A 145 -11.54 13.19 11.72
C ALA A 145 -12.71 13.57 12.64
N ARG A 146 -13.37 12.58 13.27
CA ARG A 146 -14.57 12.78 14.10
C ARG A 146 -14.26 12.97 15.58
N TYR A 147 -13.29 12.23 16.11
CA TYR A 147 -12.98 12.14 17.53
C TYR A 147 -11.60 12.69 17.87
N GLY A 148 -10.87 13.24 16.89
CA GLY A 148 -9.53 13.77 17.10
C GLY A 148 -9.46 15.20 17.62
N GLY A 149 -10.60 15.91 17.65
CA GLY A 149 -10.67 17.26 18.23
C GLY A 149 -10.90 17.16 19.74
N PHE A 150 -9.82 17.21 20.50
CA PHE A 150 -9.82 17.64 21.91
C PHE A 150 -9.02 18.93 21.98
#